data_AF-T1E347-F1
#
_entry.id   AF-T1E347-F1
#
_cell.length_a   1.000
_cell.length_b   1.000
_cell.length_c   1.000
_cell.angle_alpha   90.00
_cell.angle_beta   90.00
_cell.angle_gamma   90.00
#
_symmetry.space_group_name_H-M   'P 1'
#
loop_
_entity.id
_entity.type
_entity.pdbx_description
1 polymer ?
#
loop_
_entity_poly.entity_id
_entity_poly.type
_entity_poly.pdbx_seq_one_letter_code
_entity_poly.pdbx_strand_id
1 'polypeptide(L)'
;LTNQIQQAARMLGAQARRNFGASAVVMSKATDPIQQLFVNKLREYKSKSAGGKLVDPTPEIERELKQELEKLAKQYGGASGVDMTAFPTFKFEEPKL
;
A
#
# COMPACT_ATOMS: atom_id res chain seq x y z
N LEU A 1 43.70 1.67 -40.82
CA LEU A 1 42.76 0.57 -40.45
C LEU A 1 43.07 -0.03 -39.07
N THR A 2 44.32 -0.45 -38.82
CA THR A 2 44.73 -1.13 -37.57
C THR A 2 44.53 -0.30 -36.30
N ASN A 3 44.84 1.00 -36.33
CA ASN A 3 44.65 1.89 -35.16
C ASN A 3 43.19 2.09 -34.78
N GLN A 4 42.28 2.16 -35.76
CA GLN A 4 40.84 2.28 -35.51
C GLN A 4 40.27 1.00 -34.89
N ILE A 5 40.74 -0.17 -35.35
CA ILE A 5 40.36 -1.46 -34.77
C ILE A 5 40.85 -1.57 -33.31
N GLN A 6 42.08 -1.16 -33.02
CA GLN A 6 42.61 -1.15 -31.64
C GLN A 6 41.84 -0.19 -30.72
N GLN A 7 41.45 0.99 -31.22
CA GLN A 7 40.64 1.94 -30.46
C GLN A 7 39.23 1.38 -30.19
N ALA A 8 38.59 0.78 -31.20
CA ALA A 8 37.29 0.14 -31.06
C ALA A 8 37.32 -1.01 -30.04
N ALA A 9 38.35 -1.86 -30.06
CA ALA A 9 38.51 -2.95 -29.10
C ALA A 9 38.66 -2.44 -27.65
N ARG A 10 39.40 -1.34 -27.44
CA ARG A 10 39.53 -0.71 -26.12
C ARG A 10 38.21 -0.11 -25.63
N MET A 11 37.45 0.55 -26.50
CA MET A 11 36.15 1.12 -26.17
C MET A 11 35.12 0.05 -25.82
N LEU A 12 35.07 -1.04 -26.60
CA LEU A 12 34.21 -2.19 -26.32
C LEU A 12 34.60 -2.89 -25.02
N GLY A 13 35.90 -3.08 -24.76
CA GLY A 13 36.38 -3.65 -23.50
C GLY A 13 36.04 -2.78 -22.29
N ALA A 14 36.15 -1.45 -22.43
CA ALA A 14 35.75 -0.51 -21.39
C ALA A 14 34.23 -0.57 -21.12
N GLN A 15 33.42 -0.63 -22.17
CA GLN A 15 31.97 -0.68 -22.03
C GLN A 15 31.48 -2.02 -21.48
N ALA A 16 32.08 -3.15 -21.90
CA ALA A 16 31.78 -4.47 -21.35
C ALA A 16 32.07 -4.52 -19.84
N ARG A 17 33.22 -3.98 -19.39
CA ARG A 17 33.57 -3.92 -17.97
C ARG A 17 32.59 -3.07 -17.16
N ARG A 18 32.19 -1.89 -17.67
CA ARG A 18 31.19 -1.03 -17.02
C ARG A 18 29.83 -1.71 -16.92
N ASN A 19 29.36 -2.31 -18.01
CA ASN A 19 28.08 -3.00 -18.05
C ASN A 19 28.06 -4.22 -17.11
N PHE A 20 29.16 -4.97 -17.03
CA PHE A 20 29.28 -6.11 -16.11
C PHE A 20 29.24 -5.67 -14.63
N GLY A 21 29.96 -4.60 -14.27
CA GLY A 21 29.95 -4.06 -12.91
C GLY A 21 28.58 -3.55 -12.47
N ALA A 22 27.89 -2.82 -13.34
CA ALA A 22 26.52 -2.34 -13.07
C ALA A 22 25.51 -3.50 -12.98
N SER A 23 25.63 -4.50 -13.89
CA SER A 23 24.77 -5.68 -13.88
C SER A 23 24.95 -6.52 -12.62
N ALA A 24 26.16 -6.58 -12.06
CA ALA A 24 26.42 -7.31 -10.81
C ALA A 24 25.64 -6.74 -9.61
N VAL A 25 25.48 -5.42 -9.53
CA VAL A 25 24.71 -4.76 -8.45
C VAL A 25 23.20 -4.96 -8.63
N VAL A 26 22.71 -4.92 -9.87
CA VAL A 26 21.29 -5.20 -10.16
C VAL A 26 20.96 -6.68 -9.95
N MET A 27 21.91 -7.58 -10.23
CA MET A 27 21.76 -9.03 -10.06
C MET A 27 22.09 -9.50 -8.63
N SER A 28 22.73 -8.67 -7.81
CA SER A 28 22.90 -8.97 -6.39
C SER A 28 21.52 -8.86 -5.72
N LYS A 29 20.90 -10.02 -5.47
CA LYS A 29 19.83 -10.15 -4.47
C LYS A 29 20.30 -9.45 -3.19
N ALA A 30 19.40 -8.80 -2.45
CA ALA A 30 19.72 -8.11 -1.21
C ALA A 30 20.68 -8.95 -0.34
N THR A 31 21.97 -8.64 -0.39
CA THR A 31 23.04 -9.49 0.10
C THR A 31 23.14 -9.45 1.61
N ASP A 32 22.69 -8.35 2.20
CA ASP A 32 22.56 -8.18 3.63
C ASP A 32 21.18 -8.71 4.09
N PRO A 33 21.15 -9.65 5.06
CA PRO A 33 19.92 -10.13 5.69
C PRO A 33 18.94 -9.02 6.09
N ILE A 34 19.42 -7.84 6.52
CA ILE A 34 18.55 -6.73 6.92
C ILE A 34 17.79 -6.14 5.71
N GLN A 35 18.48 -5.95 4.59
CA GLN A 35 17.86 -5.46 3.36
C GLN A 35 16.86 -6.49 2.80
N GLN A 36 17.16 -7.78 2.94
CA GLN A 36 16.25 -8.84 2.54
C GLN A 36 14.96 -8.83 3.39
N LEU A 37 15.05 -8.56 4.69
CA LEU A 37 13.88 -8.40 5.56
C LEU A 37 12.98 -7.25 5.10
N PHE A 38 13.55 -6.10 4.75
CA PHE A 38 12.78 -4.96 4.25
C PHE A 38 12.00 -5.33 2.97
N VAL A 39 12.67 -5.93 1.99
CA VAL A 39 12.04 -6.36 0.73
C VAL A 39 10.96 -7.42 0.99
N ASN A 40 11.21 -8.36 1.91
CA ASN A 40 10.22 -9.37 2.29
C ASN A 40 8.97 -8.73 2.90
N LYS A 41 9.13 -7.75 3.79
CA LYS A 41 8.02 -7.03 4.40
C LYS A 41 7.24 -6.17 3.41
N LEU A 42 7.91 -5.57 2.43
CA LEU A 42 7.24 -4.84 1.36
C LEU A 42 6.37 -5.77 0.49
N ARG A 43 6.89 -6.97 0.17
CA ARG A 43 6.13 -7.99 -0.58
C ARG A 43 4.93 -8.50 0.21
N GLU A 44 5.13 -8.79 1.51
CA GLU A 44 4.06 -9.21 2.41
C GLU A 44 2.96 -8.15 2.53
N TYR A 45 3.34 -6.89 2.70
CA TYR A 45 2.40 -5.77 2.71
C TYR A 45 1.64 -5.69 1.39
N LYS A 46 2.32 -5.75 0.24
CA LYS A 46 1.69 -5.68 -1.09
C LYS A 46 0.67 -6.79 -1.31
N SER A 47 0.91 -8.01 -0.82
CA SER A 47 -0.08 -9.10 -0.93
C SER A 47 -1.28 -8.90 -0.01
N LYS A 48 -1.08 -8.30 1.17
CA LYS A 48 -2.13 -8.09 2.17
C LYS A 48 -2.93 -6.80 1.98
N SER A 49 -2.39 -5.80 1.30
CA SER A 49 -3.03 -4.49 1.14
C SER A 49 -4.09 -4.42 0.04
N ALA A 50 -4.25 -5.48 -0.74
CA ALA A 50 -5.25 -5.53 -1.80
C ALA A 50 -6.66 -5.77 -1.23
N GLY A 51 -7.65 -5.00 -1.70
CA GLY A 51 -9.07 -5.34 -1.51
C GLY A 51 -9.85 -4.51 -0.48
N GLY A 52 -9.25 -3.50 0.15
CA GLY A 52 -9.96 -2.46 0.93
C GLY A 52 -10.75 -2.94 2.16
N LYS A 53 -10.70 -4.24 2.45
CA LYS A 53 -11.31 -4.88 3.61
C LYS A 53 -10.27 -5.10 4.70
N LEU A 54 -10.74 -5.48 5.88
CA LEU A 54 -9.87 -5.98 6.92
C LEU A 54 -9.06 -7.16 6.40
N VAL A 55 -7.75 -7.14 6.69
CA VAL A 55 -6.84 -8.23 6.34
C VAL A 55 -7.06 -9.36 7.33
N ASP A 56 -7.36 -10.56 6.83
CA ASP A 56 -7.55 -11.78 7.63
C ASP A 56 -8.45 -11.56 8.87
N PRO A 57 -9.70 -11.07 8.72
CA PRO A 57 -10.55 -10.76 9.86
C PRO A 57 -10.95 -12.04 10.59
N THR A 58 -10.89 -12.00 11.92
CA THR A 58 -11.48 -13.04 12.77
C THR A 58 -12.92 -12.66 13.14
N PRO A 59 -13.77 -13.63 13.49
CA PRO A 59 -15.15 -13.35 13.91
C PRO A 59 -15.24 -12.36 15.08
N GLU A 60 -14.23 -12.34 15.96
CA GLU A 60 -14.15 -11.42 17.08
C GLU A 60 -13.98 -9.98 16.62
N ILE A 61 -13.10 -9.73 15.63
CA ILE A 61 -12.84 -8.39 15.07
C ILE A 61 -14.07 -7.86 14.35
N GLU A 62 -14.76 -8.72 13.58
CA GLU A 62 -16.00 -8.32 12.90
C GLU A 62 -17.11 -7.97 13.89
N ARG A 63 -17.21 -8.73 14.99
CA ARG A 63 -18.14 -8.44 16.08
C ARG A 63 -17.81 -7.11 16.76
N GLU A 64 -16.55 -6.83 17.05
CA GLU A 64 -16.10 -5.56 17.62
C GLU A 64 -16.41 -4.39 16.69
N LEU A 65 -16.11 -4.52 15.39
CA LEU A 65 -16.45 -3.50 14.39
C LEU A 65 -17.95 -3.19 14.39
N LYS A 66 -18.80 -4.23 14.41
CA LYS A 66 -20.26 -4.06 14.46
C LYS A 66 -20.71 -3.36 15.75
N GLN A 67 -20.13 -3.73 16.89
CA GLN A 67 -20.45 -3.13 18.18
C GLN A 67 -20.06 -1.64 18.24
N GLU A 68 -18.89 -1.28 17.72
CA GLU A 68 -18.45 0.12 17.66
C GLU A 68 -19.32 0.95 16.70
N LEU A 69 -19.68 0.40 15.53
CA LEU A 69 -20.61 1.06 14.60
C LEU A 69 -21.99 1.27 15.23
N GLU A 70 -22.49 0.32 16.02
CA GLU A 70 -23.78 0.47 16.73
C GLU A 70 -23.71 1.54 17.82
N LYS A 71 -22.60 1.63 18.56
CA LYS A 71 -22.39 2.70 19.55
C LYS A 71 -22.37 4.07 18.88
N LEU A 72 -21.65 4.21 17.77
CA LEU A 72 -21.60 5.45 16.98
C LEU A 72 -22.98 5.83 16.46
N ALA A 73 -23.72 4.88 15.90
CA ALA A 73 -25.09 5.10 15.43
C ALA A 73 -26.00 5.62 16.56
N LYS A 74 -25.94 5.03 17.75
CA LYS A 74 -26.71 5.49 18.92
C LYS A 74 -26.30 6.89 19.37
N GLN A 75 -25.00 7.20 19.38
CA GLN A 75 -24.48 8.49 19.85
C GLN A 75 -24.83 9.65 18.92
N TYR A 76 -24.82 9.42 17.61
CA TYR A 76 -24.99 10.47 16.60
C TYR A 76 -26.37 10.47 15.93
N GLY A 77 -27.36 9.79 16.53
CA GLY A 77 -28.75 9.82 16.06
C GLY A 77 -29.06 8.95 14.85
N GLY A 78 -28.13 8.08 14.44
CA GLY A 78 -28.33 7.05 13.41
C GLY A 78 -29.10 5.83 13.90
N ALA A 79 -30.17 6.04 14.67
CA ALA A 79 -31.02 4.96 15.17
C ALA A 79 -31.59 4.12 14.02
N SER A 80 -32.03 2.90 14.33
CA SER A 80 -32.56 1.93 13.37
C SER A 80 -33.56 2.56 12.39
N GLY A 81 -33.16 2.70 11.12
CA GLY A 81 -33.99 3.25 10.04
C GLY A 81 -33.63 4.67 9.60
N VAL A 82 -32.70 5.36 10.26
CA VAL A 82 -32.18 6.66 9.80
C VAL A 82 -31.01 6.44 8.85
N ASP A 83 -31.18 6.88 7.59
CA ASP A 83 -30.10 6.91 6.62
C ASP A 83 -29.14 8.06 6.94
N MET A 84 -27.99 7.72 7.51
CA MET A 84 -26.93 8.68 7.85
C MET A 84 -26.23 9.27 6.63
N THR A 85 -26.47 8.74 5.43
CA THR A 85 -25.96 9.31 4.18
C THR A 85 -26.90 10.36 3.58
N ALA A 86 -28.16 10.39 4.03
CA ALA A 86 -29.14 11.37 3.60
C ALA A 86 -29.03 12.67 4.41
N PHE A 87 -29.29 13.79 3.76
CA PHE A 87 -29.33 15.09 4.41
C PHE A 87 -30.55 15.17 5.36
N PRO A 88 -30.42 15.77 6.57
CA PRO A 88 -31.50 15.83 7.54
C PRO A 88 -32.69 16.64 7.05
N THR A 89 -33.90 16.20 7.41
CA THR A 89 -35.12 16.98 7.20
C THR A 89 -35.34 17.89 8.40
N PHE A 90 -35.39 19.20 8.17
CA PHE A 90 -35.70 20.17 9.21
C PHE A 90 -37.22 20.36 9.33
N LYS A 91 -37.76 20.17 10.53
CA LYS A 91 -39.12 20.58 10.89
C LYS A 91 -39.01 21.65 11.96
N PHE A 92 -39.54 22.82 11.66
CA PHE A 92 -39.57 23.95 12.59
C PHE A 92 -40.95 23.98 13.24
N GLU A 93 -41.01 23.87 14.57
CA GLU A 93 -42.26 24.08 15.30
C GLU A 93 -42.53 25.58 15.45
N GLU A 94 -43.81 25.95 15.43
CA GLU A 94 -44.20 27.35 15.65
C GLU A 94 -43.84 27.80 17.08
N PRO A 95 -43.31 29.02 17.25
CA PRO A 95 -42.94 29.52 18.56
C PRO A 95 -44.18 29.64 19.45
N LYS A 96 -44.10 29.06 20.65
CA LYS A 96 -45.14 29.25 21.67
C LYS A 96 -45.01 30.67 22.24
N LEU A 97 -46.02 31.49 21.99
CA LEU A 97 -46.19 32.83 22.55
C LEU A 97 -46.49 32.78 24.05
#